data_AF-A0A5J5QKS1-F1
#
_entry.id   AF-A0A5J5QKS1-F1
#
_cell.length_a   1.000
_cell.length_b   1.000
_cell.length_c   1.000
_cell.angle_alpha   90.00
_cell.angle_beta   90.00
_cell.angle_gamma   90.00
#
_symmetry.space_group_name_H-M   'P 1'
#
loop_
_entity.id
_entity.type
_entity.pdbx_description
1 polymer ?
#
loop_
_entity_poly.entity_id
_entity_poly.type
_entity_poly.pdbx_seq_one_letter_code
_entity_poly.pdbx_strand_id
1 'polypeptide(L)'
;LSALCCFFCWFFVLPFAGSAPLPFHQHQVVGKALPTENDEHPKIYRMKLWAINEVRAKSKFWYFLRKLKKVKKSNGQVLAINEVKMLSDIHLMILYL
;
A
#
# COMPACT_ATOMS: atom_id res chain seq x y z
N LEU A 1 22.43 4.46 14.51
CA LEU A 1 21.98 5.80 14.94
C LEU A 1 21.60 6.61 13.70
N SER A 2 20.36 6.47 13.19
CA SER A 2 19.69 7.35 12.17
C SER A 2 18.64 6.60 11.30
N ALA A 3 17.59 6.03 11.90
CA ALA A 3 16.40 5.61 11.11
C ALA A 3 15.20 5.22 11.99
N LEU A 4 15.44 4.89 13.27
CA LEU A 4 14.41 4.36 14.17
C LEU A 4 13.63 5.45 14.93
N CYS A 5 13.98 6.73 14.80
CA CYS A 5 13.38 7.81 15.60
C CYS A 5 12.08 8.38 15.01
N CYS A 6 11.77 8.17 13.72
CA CYS A 6 10.62 8.83 13.09
C CYS A 6 9.33 7.99 13.06
N PHE A 7 9.36 6.70 13.42
CA PHE A 7 8.19 5.82 13.29
C PHE A 7 7.25 5.82 14.50
N PHE A 8 7.68 6.34 15.64
CA PHE A 8 6.93 6.22 16.90
C PHE A 8 6.16 7.47 17.33
N CYS A 9 6.28 8.60 16.63
CA CYS A 9 5.70 9.88 17.08
C CYS A 9 4.37 10.27 16.40
N TRP A 10 3.85 9.50 15.42
CA TRP A 10 2.62 9.90 14.71
C TRP A 10 1.37 9.04 14.97
N PHE A 11 1.41 8.13 15.95
CA PHE A 11 0.25 7.28 16.25
C PHE A 11 -0.65 7.82 17.38
N PHE A 12 -0.29 8.96 18.01
CA PHE A 12 -1.00 9.46 19.20
C PHE A 12 -1.66 10.85 19.06
N VAL A 13 -1.85 11.38 17.85
CA VAL A 13 -2.71 12.56 17.67
C VAL A 13 -3.47 12.43 16.36
N LEU A 14 -4.72 12.00 16.44
CA LEU A 14 -5.85 12.78 15.95
C LEU A 14 -7.14 12.28 16.65
N PRO A 15 -7.90 13.20 17.26
CA PRO A 15 -9.08 12.89 18.06
C PRO A 15 -10.27 12.52 17.17
N PHE A 16 -11.26 11.92 17.80
CA PHE A 16 -12.65 11.83 17.35
C PHE A 16 -13.12 13.17 16.77
N ALA A 17 -13.18 13.30 15.45
CA ALA A 17 -13.92 14.33 14.75
C ALA A 17 -14.76 13.62 13.68
N GLY A 18 -16.07 13.84 13.70
CA GLY A 18 -17.06 13.15 12.88
C GLY A 18 -16.62 13.02 11.42
N SER A 19 -16.39 11.80 10.98
CA SER A 19 -15.99 11.52 9.62
C SER A 19 -17.25 11.41 8.76
N ALA A 20 -17.46 12.40 7.88
CA ALA A 20 -18.01 12.10 6.56
C ALA A 20 -17.33 10.82 6.02
N PRO A 21 -18.03 9.90 5.32
CA PRO A 21 -17.39 8.70 4.79
C PRO A 21 -16.23 9.17 3.91
N LEU A 22 -15.00 8.99 4.41
CA LEU A 22 -13.81 9.33 3.64
C LEU A 22 -13.90 8.47 2.37
N PRO A 23 -13.98 9.08 1.17
CA PRO A 23 -14.13 8.31 -0.04
C PRO A 23 -12.90 7.42 -0.17
N PHE A 24 -13.08 6.12 0.04
CA PHE A 24 -12.02 5.17 -0.20
C PHE A 24 -11.78 5.14 -1.71
N HIS A 25 -10.58 5.50 -2.11
CA HIS A 25 -10.16 5.42 -3.50
C HIS A 25 -9.46 4.07 -3.71
N GLN A 26 -9.78 3.44 -4.84
CA GLN A 26 -9.07 2.25 -5.25
C GLN A 26 -7.74 2.68 -5.87
N HIS A 27 -6.64 2.21 -5.29
CA HIS A 27 -5.29 2.42 -5.80
C HIS A 27 -4.75 1.10 -6.34
N GLN A 28 -4.27 1.13 -7.59
CA GLN A 28 -3.48 0.07 -8.16
C GLN A 28 -2.01 0.37 -7.94
N VAL A 29 -1.39 -0.40 -7.04
CA VAL A 29 0.04 -0.29 -6.71
C VAL A 29 0.80 -1.37 -7.45
N VAL A 30 1.86 -0.96 -8.15
CA VAL A 30 2.78 -1.85 -8.85
C VAL A 30 4.16 -1.72 -8.21
N GLY A 31 4.78 -2.85 -7.86
CA GLY A 31 6.11 -2.89 -7.28
C GLY A 31 6.88 -4.14 -7.69
N LYS A 32 8.21 -4.06 -7.62
CA LYS A 32 9.13 -5.16 -7.87
C LYS A 32 10.13 -5.30 -6.72
N ALA A 33 10.70 -6.48 -6.56
CA ALA A 33 11.90 -6.64 -5.74
C ALA A 33 13.10 -5.99 -6.45
N LEU A 34 14.14 -5.65 -5.70
CA LEU A 34 15.41 -5.20 -6.29
C LEU A 34 16.07 -6.35 -7.05
N PRO A 35 16.68 -6.09 -8.22
CA PRO A 35 17.47 -7.09 -8.90
C PRO A 35 18.66 -7.47 -8.02
N THR A 36 18.89 -8.77 -7.85
CA THR A 36 20.04 -9.33 -7.14
C THR A 36 20.79 -10.22 -8.14
N GLU A 37 22.08 -10.50 -7.93
CA GLU A 37 22.92 -11.34 -8.81
C GLU A 37 22.31 -12.71 -9.14
N ASN A 38 21.43 -13.22 -8.28
CA ASN A 38 20.75 -14.49 -8.48
C ASN A 38 19.46 -14.40 -9.32
N ASP A 39 18.84 -13.20 -9.42
CA ASP A 39 17.55 -12.99 -10.07
C ASP A 39 17.56 -11.67 -10.86
N GLU A 40 18.02 -11.75 -12.12
CA GLU A 40 18.16 -10.59 -13.02
C GLU A 40 16.81 -9.94 -13.39
N HIS A 41 15.72 -10.73 -13.39
CA HIS A 41 14.38 -10.27 -13.74
C HIS A 41 13.35 -10.54 -12.62
N PRO A 42 13.32 -9.71 -11.56
CA PRO A 42 12.39 -9.90 -10.46
C PRO A 42 10.94 -9.72 -10.91
N LYS A 43 10.08 -10.64 -10.45
CA LYS A 43 8.65 -10.64 -10.78
C LYS A 43 7.97 -9.33 -10.34
N ILE A 44 7.22 -8.73 -11.26
CA ILE A 44 6.43 -7.52 -10.99
C ILE A 44 5.13 -7.91 -10.29
N TYR A 45 4.89 -7.32 -9.12
CA TYR A 45 3.67 -7.49 -8.34
C TYR A 45 2.72 -6.32 -8.57
N ARG A 46 1.45 -6.63 -8.89
CA ARG A 46 0.37 -5.66 -9.05
C ARG A 46 -0.73 -5.99 -8.05
N MET A 47 -1.15 -5.01 -7.25
CA MET A 47 -2.19 -5.21 -6.25
C MET A 47 -3.16 -4.03 -6.29
N LYS A 48 -4.47 -4.35 -6.24
CA LYS A 48 -5.53 -3.35 -6.07
C LYS A 48 -5.81 -3.22 -4.58
N LEU A 49 -5.75 -2.00 -4.07
CA LEU A 49 -5.82 -1.68 -2.65
C LEU A 49 -6.75 -0.50 -2.44
N TRP A 50 -7.65 -0.61 -1.47
CA TRP A 50 -8.49 0.51 -1.06
C TRP A 50 -7.77 1.33 0.01
N ALA A 51 -7.56 2.62 -0.28
CA ALA A 51 -6.95 3.55 0.66
C ALA A 51 -7.50 4.96 0.44
N ILE A 52 -7.35 5.81 1.45
CA ILE A 52 -7.79 7.21 1.40
C ILE A 52 -6.72 8.06 0.69
N ASN A 53 -5.45 7.71 0.87
CA ASN A 53 -4.29 8.43 0.35
C ASN A 53 -3.25 7.45 -0.21
N GLU A 54 -2.42 7.92 -1.14
CA GLU A 54 -1.32 7.13 -1.72
C GLU A 54 -0.29 6.65 -0.66
N VAL A 55 -0.01 7.44 0.37
CA VAL A 55 0.91 7.07 1.47
C VAL A 55 0.38 5.86 2.25
N ARG A 56 -0.93 5.82 2.52
CA ARG A 56 -1.59 4.70 3.20
C ARG A 56 -1.64 3.48 2.28
N ALA A 57 -1.82 3.68 0.96
CA ALA A 57 -1.74 2.61 -0.04
C ALA A 57 -0.35 1.95 -0.08
N LYS A 58 0.74 2.75 -0.08
CA LYS A 58 2.13 2.26 -0.01
C LYS A 58 2.34 1.38 1.23
N SER A 59 1.86 1.82 2.40
CA SER A 59 2.02 1.06 3.64
C SER A 59 1.28 -0.29 3.61
N LYS A 60 0.02 -0.31 3.14
CA LYS A 60 -0.76 -1.55 2.96
C LYS A 60 -0.09 -2.51 1.97
N PHE A 61 0.41 -2.00 0.85
CA PHE A 61 1.13 -2.81 -0.15
C PHE A 61 2.31 -3.57 0.48
N TRP A 62 3.17 -2.88 1.22
CA TRP A 62 4.31 -3.51 1.90
C TRP A 62 3.90 -4.45 3.03
N TYR A 63 2.76 -4.21 3.69
CA TYR A 63 2.21 -5.15 4.67
C TYR A 63 1.85 -6.49 4.02
N PHE A 64 1.14 -6.46 2.89
CA PHE A 64 0.76 -7.68 2.18
C PHE A 64 1.96 -8.40 1.55
N LEU A 65 2.90 -7.68 0.94
CA LEU A 65 4.12 -8.29 0.37
C LEU A 65 4.98 -8.98 1.43
N ARG A 66 5.05 -8.44 2.65
CA ARG A 66 5.75 -9.11 3.76
C ARG A 66 5.10 -10.44 4.14
N LYS A 67 3.77 -10.51 4.19
CA LYS A 67 3.04 -11.74 4.52
C LYS A 67 3.13 -12.80 3.42
N LEU A 68 2.99 -12.39 2.16
CA LEU A 68 2.89 -13.34 1.03
C LEU A 68 4.25 -13.76 0.46
N LYS A 69 5.18 -12.81 0.33
CA LYS A 69 6.45 -13.02 -0.39
C LYS A 69 7.69 -12.72 0.44
N LYS A 70 7.54 -12.37 1.73
CA LYS A 70 8.62 -12.00 2.65
C LYS A 70 9.52 -10.86 2.13
N VAL A 71 9.04 -10.07 1.18
CA VAL A 71 9.77 -8.93 0.61
C VAL A 71 9.65 -7.73 1.55
N LYS A 72 10.79 -7.13 1.89
CA LYS A 72 10.87 -5.91 2.72
C LYS A 72 10.88 -4.66 1.84
N LYS A 73 10.44 -3.53 2.40
CA LYS A 73 10.52 -2.21 1.76
C LYS A 73 11.95 -1.82 1.38
N SER A 74 12.95 -2.30 2.12
CA SER A 74 14.38 -2.07 1.82
C SER A 74 14.85 -2.79 0.56
N ASN A 75 14.25 -3.93 0.24
CA ASN A 75 14.72 -4.83 -0.82
C ASN A 75 13.79 -4.77 -2.05
N GLY A 76 12.98 -3.72 -2.18
CA GLY A 76 12.05 -3.59 -3.29
C GLY A 76 11.73 -2.13 -3.60
N GLN A 77 11.22 -1.91 -4.80
CA GLN A 77 10.90 -0.59 -5.33
C GLN A 77 9.44 -0.56 -5.78
N VAL A 78 8.73 0.51 -5.40
CA VAL A 78 7.42 0.81 -5.97
C VAL A 78 7.66 1.48 -7.31
N LEU A 79 7.08 0.95 -8.38
CA LEU A 79 7.21 1.46 -9.75
C LEU A 79 6.18 2.55 -10.02
N ALA A 80 4.92 2.29 -9.71
CA ALA A 80 3.81 3.18 -10.01
C ALA A 80 2.64 2.98 -9.04
N ILE A 81 1.91 4.07 -8.80
CA ILE A 81 0.67 4.09 -8.04
C ILE A 81 -0.35 4.80 -8.90
N ASN A 82 -1.34 4.06 -9.35
CA ASN A 82 -2.40 4.58 -10.19
C ASN A 82 -3.68 4.60 -9.39
N GLU A 83 -4.39 5.72 -9.40
CA GLU A 83 -5.75 5.80 -8.85
C GLU A 83 -6.72 5.25 -9.90
N VAL A 84 -7.46 4.22 -9.52
CA VAL A 84 -8.47 3.59 -10.37
C VAL A 84 -9.83 4.03 -9.85
N LYS A 85 -10.41 5.05 -10.47
CA LYS A 85 -11.80 5.47 -10.20
C LYS A 85 -12.76 4.61 -11.02
N MET A 86 -12.89 3.33 -10.68
CA MET A 86 -13.97 2.51 -11.25
C MET A 86 -15.22 2.69 -10.41
N LEU A 87 -16.21 3.39 -10.98
CA LEU A 87 -17.51 3.63 -10.36
C LEU A 87 -18.26 2.33 -9.98
N SER A 88 -17.89 1.20 -10.58
CA SER A 88 -18.55 -0.10 -10.42
C SER A 88 -18.03 -0.96 -9.25
N ASP A 89 -16.85 -0.66 -8.70
CA ASP A 89 -16.18 -1.58 -7.76
C ASP A 89 -16.64 -1.41 -6.30
N ILE A 90 -17.31 -0.30 -5.96
CA ILE A 90 -17.80 -0.01 -4.60
C ILE A 90 -18.89 -1.03 -4.19
N HIS A 91 -19.70 -1.49 -5.14
CA HIS A 91 -20.81 -2.40 -4.88
C HIS A 91 -20.35 -3.85 -4.64
N LEU A 92 -19.31 -4.28 -5.36
CA LEU A 92 -18.74 -5.62 -5.24
C LEU A 92 -18.05 -5.85 -3.89
N MET A 93 -17.50 -4.81 -3.25
CA MET A 93 -16.89 -4.96 -1.92
C MET A 93 -17.91 -4.94 -0.77
N ILE A 94 -19.05 -4.26 -0.91
CA ILE A 94 -20.15 -4.33 0.08
C ILE A 94 -20.83 -5.71 0.03
N LEU A 95 -20.89 -6.35 -1.14
CA LEU A 95 -21.45 -7.69 -1.33
C LEU A 95 -20.50 -8.83 -0.91
N TYR A 96 -19.20 -8.59 -0.82
CA TYR A 96 -18.19 -9.60 -0.45
C TYR A 96 -17.75 -9.53 1.02
N LEU A 97 -18.35 -8.64 1.82
CA LEU A 97 -18.23 -8.59 3.28
C LEU A 97 -19.58 -8.96 3.90
#